data_AF-A0A6L7TCY8-F1
#
_entry.id   AF-A0A6L7TCY8-F1
#
_cell.length_a   1.000
_cell.length_b   1.000
_cell.length_c   1.000
_cell.angle_alpha   90.00
_cell.angle_beta   90.00
_cell.angle_gamma   90.00
#
_symmetry.space_group_name_H-M   'P 1'
#
loop_
_entity.id
_entity.type
_entity.pdbx_description
1 polymer ?
#
loop_
_entity_poly.entity_id
_entity_poly.type
_entity_poly.pdbx_seq_one_letter_code
_entity_poly.pdbx_strand_id
1 'polypeptide(L)'
;MPESRASYRLRQLDDALATGDNATYRHELDRAFVAWGLGRGELQIGRQAIGWGRGVLFGAVDIFAPFNPLESDREWRRGVDALRVSVPLADRFSLDAVAACGESVDESAFVGRFYGHSGALDGELLIGRRRGDRFVGTAASMRIGGAEIHGELASFKTPATERDEVVLKALWGGSYAWDTQGGLLLVGEYHFSGFGVSDIAELAAAPYLARLIRGDAQILGRHAGAVQLSQGITGTVPRTLSWLFSPIDGSGVLTGAVTWIFSDALTLAASAYWPYGERPSGAVLRSEYGGGAKSGLIQISFYY
;
A
#
# COMPACT_ATOMS: atom_id res chain seq x y z
N MET A 1 -19.21 -10.05 1.20
CA MET A 1 -18.63 -9.28 0.08
C MET A 1 -17.76 -10.24 -0.72
N PRO A 2 -17.69 -10.15 -2.06
CA PRO A 2 -16.76 -10.96 -2.81
C PRO A 2 -15.34 -10.60 -2.34
N GLU A 3 -14.60 -11.60 -1.87
CA GLU A 3 -13.26 -11.42 -1.30
C GLU A 3 -12.33 -10.85 -2.37
N SER A 4 -11.60 -9.78 -2.02
CA SER A 4 -10.62 -9.18 -2.92
C SER A 4 -9.50 -10.19 -3.15
N ARG A 5 -9.49 -10.81 -4.33
CA ARG A 5 -8.42 -11.74 -4.72
C ARG A 5 -7.09 -10.98 -4.72
N ALA A 6 -6.05 -11.56 -4.13
CA ALA A 6 -4.74 -10.96 -4.14
C ALA A 6 -4.20 -10.90 -5.58
N SER A 7 -3.54 -9.78 -5.88
CA SER A 7 -2.93 -9.53 -7.18
C SER A 7 -1.73 -10.45 -7.42
N TYR A 8 -1.48 -10.79 -8.70
CA TYR A 8 -0.30 -11.56 -9.15
C TYR A 8 -0.08 -12.89 -8.42
N ARG A 9 -1.16 -13.64 -8.18
CA ARG A 9 -1.08 -15.02 -7.69
C ARG A 9 -1.63 -15.98 -8.73
N LEU A 10 -0.82 -16.96 -9.12
CA LEU A 10 -1.22 -18.06 -10.00
C LEU A 10 -2.35 -18.89 -9.38
N ARG A 11 -2.33 -19.04 -8.05
CA ARG A 11 -3.43 -19.58 -7.24
C ARG A 11 -3.48 -18.83 -5.91
N GLN A 12 -4.67 -18.54 -5.40
CA GLN A 12 -4.76 -17.77 -4.15
C GLN A 12 -4.22 -18.55 -2.94
N LEU A 13 -4.56 -19.85 -2.83
CA LEU A 13 -4.17 -20.73 -1.72
C LEU A 13 -4.61 -20.17 -0.36
N ASP A 14 -5.85 -19.69 -0.32
CA ASP A 14 -6.45 -19.00 0.81
C ASP A 14 -7.83 -19.57 1.19
N ASP A 15 -8.08 -20.85 0.87
CA ASP A 15 -9.40 -21.47 0.99
C ASP A 15 -9.92 -21.48 2.44
N ALA A 16 -11.24 -21.44 2.61
CA ALA A 16 -11.86 -21.61 3.91
C ALA A 16 -11.83 -23.09 4.31
N LEU A 17 -11.29 -23.37 5.50
CA LEU A 17 -11.29 -24.70 6.11
C LEU A 17 -12.63 -25.02 6.77
N ALA A 18 -13.31 -24.00 7.29
CA ALA A 18 -14.68 -24.09 7.79
C ALA A 18 -15.39 -22.73 7.72
N THR A 19 -16.67 -22.74 7.37
CA THR A 19 -17.52 -21.54 7.35
C THR A 19 -18.81 -21.85 8.08
N GLY A 20 -19.10 -21.08 9.14
CA GLY A 20 -20.38 -21.09 9.85
C GLY A 20 -21.02 -19.71 9.83
N ASP A 21 -22.18 -19.57 10.48
CA ASP A 21 -22.97 -18.33 10.42
C ASP A 21 -22.24 -17.10 11.01
N ASN A 22 -21.43 -17.33 12.05
CA ASN A 22 -20.75 -16.27 12.81
C ASN A 22 -19.22 -16.42 12.88
N ALA A 23 -18.66 -17.43 12.22
CA ALA A 23 -17.22 -17.72 12.29
C ALA A 23 -16.73 -18.39 11.01
N THR A 24 -15.56 -17.97 10.55
CA THR A 24 -14.85 -18.58 9.42
C THR A 24 -13.44 -18.93 9.85
N TYR A 25 -13.01 -20.15 9.55
CA TYR A 25 -11.65 -20.59 9.71
C TYR A 25 -11.00 -20.73 8.35
N ARG A 26 -9.86 -20.07 8.14
CA ARG A 26 -9.17 -19.99 6.85
C ARG A 26 -7.68 -20.22 7.03
N HIS A 27 -7.03 -20.57 5.94
CA HIS A 27 -5.57 -20.51 5.80
C HIS A 27 -5.21 -19.55 4.68
N GLU A 28 -3.97 -19.06 4.65
CA GLU A 28 -3.41 -18.33 3.51
C GLU A 28 -1.91 -18.62 3.43
N LEU A 29 -1.42 -18.97 2.25
CA LEU A 29 0.03 -19.04 2.00
C LEU A 29 0.55 -17.66 1.60
N ASP A 30 1.16 -16.92 2.51
CA ASP A 30 1.69 -15.59 2.18
C ASP A 30 3.03 -15.65 1.42
N ARG A 31 3.91 -16.60 1.76
CA ARG A 31 5.28 -16.68 1.20
C ARG A 31 5.72 -18.12 0.97
N ALA A 32 6.31 -18.37 -0.19
CA ALA A 32 6.93 -19.64 -0.56
C ALA A 32 7.81 -19.40 -1.79
N PHE A 33 9.11 -19.23 -1.57
CA PHE A 33 10.07 -18.95 -2.63
C PHE A 33 11.38 -19.68 -2.41
N VAL A 34 12.14 -19.82 -3.48
CA VAL A 34 13.54 -20.23 -3.44
C VAL A 34 14.40 -19.05 -3.90
N ALA A 35 15.49 -18.79 -3.16
CA ALA A 35 16.48 -17.78 -3.50
C ALA A 35 17.82 -18.46 -3.83
N TRP A 36 18.46 -18.04 -4.91
CA TRP A 36 19.75 -18.52 -5.37
C TRP A 36 20.73 -17.37 -5.58
N GLY A 37 21.90 -17.46 -4.96
CA GLY A 37 23.01 -16.52 -5.20
C GLY A 37 23.68 -16.76 -6.55
N LEU A 38 23.74 -15.71 -7.38
CA LEU A 38 24.36 -15.70 -8.70
C LEU A 38 25.60 -14.78 -8.71
N GLY A 39 26.64 -15.18 -7.97
CA GLY A 39 27.85 -14.39 -7.81
C GLY A 39 27.58 -13.09 -7.05
N ARG A 40 27.48 -11.96 -7.77
CA ARG A 40 27.13 -10.67 -7.16
C ARG A 40 25.62 -10.47 -6.98
N GLY A 41 24.79 -11.18 -7.74
CA GLY A 41 23.34 -11.02 -7.72
C GLY A 41 22.60 -12.13 -6.98
N GLU A 42 21.28 -11.99 -6.91
CA GLU A 42 20.36 -12.97 -6.37
C GLU A 42 19.18 -13.17 -7.35
N LEU A 43 18.76 -14.43 -7.48
CA LEU A 43 17.53 -14.81 -8.18
C LEU A 43 16.55 -15.39 -7.15
N GLN A 44 15.36 -14.80 -7.05
CA GLN A 44 14.27 -15.25 -6.20
C GLN A 44 13.07 -15.66 -7.06
N ILE A 45 12.57 -16.89 -6.85
CA ILE A 45 11.42 -17.43 -7.60
C ILE A 45 10.38 -17.98 -6.63
N GLY A 46 9.13 -17.55 -6.77
CA GLY A 46 7.99 -18.02 -6.00
C GLY A 46 7.19 -16.87 -5.40
N ARG A 47 6.40 -17.17 -4.37
CA ARG A 47 5.56 -16.18 -3.68
C ARG A 47 6.36 -15.37 -2.68
N GLN A 48 6.41 -14.06 -2.88
CA GLN A 48 7.28 -13.15 -2.15
C GLN A 48 6.59 -11.80 -1.94
N ALA A 49 6.86 -11.14 -0.81
CA ALA A 49 6.39 -9.77 -0.59
C ALA A 49 7.31 -8.79 -1.31
N ILE A 50 6.77 -8.06 -2.30
CA ILE A 50 7.51 -7.01 -3.02
C ILE A 50 6.79 -5.68 -2.78
N GLY A 51 7.49 -4.74 -2.16
CA GLY A 51 7.02 -3.38 -1.94
C GLY A 51 8.12 -2.39 -2.31
N TRP A 52 7.75 -1.36 -3.06
CA TRP A 52 8.62 -0.26 -3.47
C TRP A 52 7.98 1.08 -3.11
N GLY A 53 8.73 2.17 -3.24
CA GLY A 53 8.33 3.49 -2.75
C GLY A 53 8.89 3.81 -1.37
N ARG A 54 8.59 5.03 -0.93
CA ARG A 54 8.99 5.66 0.33
C ARG A 54 7.79 5.99 1.22
N GLY A 55 6.59 5.97 0.66
CA GLY A 55 5.38 6.24 1.42
C GLY A 55 5.10 5.22 2.52
N VAL A 56 4.62 5.74 3.65
CA VAL A 56 4.15 5.01 4.82
C VAL A 56 2.65 4.77 4.72
N LEU A 57 1.86 5.78 4.32
CA LEU A 57 0.41 5.69 4.28
C LEU A 57 -0.10 5.44 2.85
N PHE A 58 0.53 6.05 1.85
CA PHE A 58 0.18 5.91 0.44
C PHE A 58 1.37 5.44 -0.41
N GLY A 59 1.13 5.17 -1.71
CA GLY A 59 2.20 4.85 -2.66
C GLY A 59 1.83 5.22 -4.10
N ALA A 60 2.69 5.98 -4.78
CA ALA A 60 2.57 6.27 -6.21
C ALA A 60 3.30 5.22 -7.07
N VAL A 61 4.42 4.68 -6.57
CA VAL A 61 5.25 3.68 -7.30
C VAL A 61 5.13 2.26 -6.77
N ASP A 62 4.35 2.05 -5.70
CA ASP A 62 4.02 0.71 -5.19
C ASP A 62 2.96 0.03 -6.08
N ILE A 63 3.42 -0.79 -7.02
CA ILE A 63 2.60 -1.34 -8.11
C ILE A 63 2.21 -2.80 -7.93
N PHE A 64 2.78 -3.53 -6.98
CA PHE A 64 2.51 -4.97 -6.85
C PHE A 64 1.35 -5.24 -5.90
N ALA A 65 1.38 -4.63 -4.71
CA ALA A 65 0.37 -4.85 -3.69
C ALA A 65 0.29 -3.64 -2.74
N PRO A 66 -0.09 -2.44 -3.23
CA PRO A 66 -0.16 -1.25 -2.39
C PRO A 66 -1.15 -1.45 -1.25
N PHE A 67 -0.78 -1.03 -0.04
CA PHE A 67 -1.67 -1.09 1.11
C PHE A 67 -2.82 -0.10 0.98
N ASN A 68 -4.01 -0.49 1.45
CA ASN A 68 -5.07 0.48 1.69
C ASN A 68 -4.75 1.23 3.01
N PRO A 69 -4.79 2.58 3.04
CA PRO A 69 -4.54 3.35 4.27
C PRO A 69 -5.46 2.99 5.45
N LEU A 70 -6.66 2.45 5.16
CA LEU A 70 -7.65 2.02 6.15
C LEU A 70 -7.62 0.52 6.44
N GLU A 71 -6.71 -0.24 5.82
CA GLU A 71 -6.52 -1.66 6.15
C GLU A 71 -6.08 -1.81 7.60
N SER A 72 -6.74 -2.70 8.34
CA SER A 72 -6.48 -2.92 9.76
C SER A 72 -5.19 -3.71 10.01
N ASP A 73 -4.92 -4.68 9.15
CA ASP A 73 -3.71 -5.48 9.19
C ASP A 73 -2.77 -5.01 8.09
N ARG A 74 -1.70 -4.33 8.51
CA ARG A 74 -0.60 -3.92 7.64
C ARG A 74 0.72 -4.57 8.07
N GLU A 75 0.65 -5.55 8.97
CA GLU A 75 1.83 -6.27 9.47
C GLU A 75 2.49 -7.02 8.31
N TRP A 76 1.66 -7.60 7.44
CA TRP A 76 2.14 -8.40 6.31
C TRP A 76 1.61 -7.85 4.99
N ARG A 77 2.56 -7.52 4.09
CA ARG A 77 2.22 -7.27 2.69
C ARG A 77 1.95 -8.60 2.01
N ARG A 78 0.77 -8.73 1.41
CA ARG A 78 0.38 -9.91 0.63
C ARG A 78 1.44 -10.25 -0.41
N GLY A 79 1.94 -11.49 -0.36
CA GLY A 79 2.91 -11.98 -1.32
C GLY A 79 2.36 -12.12 -2.75
N VAL A 80 3.23 -11.85 -3.73
CA VAL A 80 3.00 -12.03 -5.17
C VAL A 80 3.85 -13.17 -5.71
N ASP A 81 3.31 -13.97 -6.62
CA ASP A 81 4.04 -15.01 -7.32
C ASP A 81 4.92 -14.34 -8.40
N ALA A 82 6.24 -14.33 -8.18
CA ALA A 82 7.15 -13.57 -9.02
C ALA A 82 8.50 -14.25 -9.21
N LEU A 83 9.15 -13.89 -10.31
CA LEU A 83 10.58 -14.02 -10.52
C LEU A 83 11.22 -12.65 -10.30
N ARG A 84 12.23 -12.57 -9.44
CA ARG A 84 12.98 -11.35 -9.16
C ARG A 84 14.48 -11.63 -9.31
N VAL A 85 15.16 -10.75 -10.02
CA VAL A 85 16.62 -10.72 -10.10
C VAL A 85 17.10 -9.41 -9.54
N SER A 86 18.02 -9.47 -8.59
CA SER A 86 18.63 -8.30 -7.96
C SER A 86 20.14 -8.35 -8.15
N VAL A 87 20.73 -7.27 -8.66
CA VAL A 87 22.17 -7.18 -8.96
C VAL A 87 22.73 -5.86 -8.43
N PRO A 88 23.67 -5.88 -7.46
CA PRO A 88 24.45 -4.71 -7.10
C PRO A 88 25.42 -4.38 -8.24
N LEU A 89 25.30 -3.17 -8.77
CA LEU A 89 26.17 -2.65 -9.83
C LEU A 89 27.44 -2.02 -9.24
N ALA A 90 27.32 -1.42 -8.06
CA ALA A 90 28.39 -0.84 -7.26
C ALA A 90 27.97 -0.79 -5.79
N ASP A 91 28.84 -0.31 -4.90
CA ASP A 91 28.57 -0.24 -3.45
C ASP A 91 27.30 0.53 -3.08
N ARG A 92 26.87 1.47 -3.92
CA ARG A 92 25.74 2.37 -3.66
C ARG A 92 24.58 2.25 -4.64
N PHE A 93 24.69 1.36 -5.64
CA PHE A 93 23.72 1.28 -6.73
C PHE A 93 23.39 -0.16 -7.08
N SER A 94 22.11 -0.43 -7.28
CA SER A 94 21.58 -1.75 -7.57
C SER A 94 20.51 -1.69 -8.65
N LEU A 95 20.33 -2.81 -9.32
CA LEU A 95 19.28 -3.03 -10.29
C LEU A 95 18.43 -4.23 -9.87
N ASP A 96 17.11 -4.03 -9.88
CA ASP A 96 16.12 -5.08 -9.71
C ASP A 96 15.34 -5.25 -11.02
N ALA A 97 15.08 -6.49 -11.40
CA ALA A 97 14.13 -6.84 -12.45
C ALA A 97 13.11 -7.82 -11.87
N VAL A 98 11.82 -7.49 -11.98
CA VAL A 98 10.72 -8.29 -11.45
C VAL A 98 9.74 -8.64 -12.56
N ALA A 99 9.39 -9.92 -12.65
CA ALA A 99 8.27 -10.43 -13.41
C ALA A 99 7.26 -11.04 -12.43
N ALA A 100 6.13 -10.37 -12.19
CA ALA A 100 5.05 -10.85 -11.34
C ALA A 100 3.95 -11.47 -12.22
N CYS A 101 3.58 -12.71 -11.92
CA CYS A 101 2.74 -13.54 -12.76
C CYS A 101 1.25 -13.26 -12.52
N GLY A 102 0.56 -12.74 -13.54
CA GLY A 102 -0.90 -12.68 -13.58
C GLY A 102 -1.53 -13.96 -14.18
N GLU A 103 -2.86 -14.00 -14.27
CA GLU A 103 -3.58 -15.09 -14.96
C GLU A 103 -3.29 -15.14 -16.47
N SER A 104 -2.77 -14.04 -17.03
CA SER A 104 -2.30 -13.91 -18.41
C SER A 104 -1.08 -12.98 -18.48
N VAL A 105 -0.40 -12.93 -19.63
CA VAL A 105 0.70 -11.97 -19.88
C VAL A 105 0.21 -10.52 -19.77
N ASP A 106 -1.02 -10.24 -20.23
CA ASP A 106 -1.60 -8.91 -20.16
C ASP A 106 -1.99 -8.51 -18.74
N GLU A 107 -2.26 -9.48 -17.85
CA GLU A 107 -2.53 -9.27 -16.42
C GLU A 107 -1.26 -9.37 -15.54
N SER A 108 -0.09 -9.59 -16.15
CA SER A 108 1.20 -9.67 -15.46
C SER A 108 1.86 -8.29 -15.29
N ALA A 109 2.92 -8.23 -14.49
CA ALA A 109 3.76 -7.05 -14.37
C ALA A 109 5.23 -7.38 -14.64
N PHE A 110 5.90 -6.50 -15.39
CA PHE A 110 7.32 -6.61 -15.74
C PHE A 110 7.98 -5.26 -15.48
N VAL A 111 8.94 -5.22 -14.56
CA VAL A 111 9.45 -3.94 -14.06
C VAL A 111 10.94 -4.02 -13.80
N GLY A 112 11.67 -3.03 -14.34
CA GLY A 112 13.03 -2.73 -13.95
C GLY A 112 13.05 -1.59 -12.95
N ARG A 113 13.87 -1.71 -11.91
CA ARG A 113 14.12 -0.67 -10.91
C ARG A 113 15.62 -0.47 -10.77
N PHE A 114 16.08 0.76 -10.98
CA PHE A 114 17.43 1.19 -10.64
C PHE A 114 17.34 2.04 -9.38
N TYR A 115 18.11 1.71 -8.36
CA TYR A 115 18.05 2.41 -7.08
C TYR A 115 19.41 2.50 -6.43
N GLY A 116 19.56 3.48 -5.55
CA GLY A 116 20.80 3.72 -4.86
C GLY A 116 20.77 4.98 -4.04
N HIS A 117 21.95 5.36 -3.56
CA HIS A 117 22.09 6.55 -2.73
C HIS A 117 23.35 7.35 -3.08
N SER A 118 23.26 8.66 -2.87
CA SER A 118 24.34 9.60 -3.06
C SER A 118 24.28 10.68 -1.99
N GLY A 119 25.27 10.69 -1.09
CA GLY A 119 25.24 11.55 0.09
C GLY A 119 24.02 11.25 0.96
N ALA A 120 23.19 12.27 1.19
CA ALA A 120 21.95 12.17 1.96
C ALA A 120 20.70 11.85 1.12
N LEU A 121 20.85 11.74 -0.20
CA LEU A 121 19.76 11.44 -1.12
C LEU A 121 19.73 9.94 -1.41
N ASP A 122 18.60 9.32 -1.12
CA ASP A 122 18.28 7.98 -1.59
C ASP A 122 17.24 8.09 -2.71
N GLY A 123 17.47 7.40 -3.83
CA GLY A 123 16.62 7.54 -5.01
C GLY A 123 16.40 6.24 -5.76
N GLU A 124 15.31 6.20 -6.51
CA GLU A 124 14.98 5.12 -7.42
C GLU A 124 14.27 5.60 -8.68
N LEU A 125 14.50 4.87 -9.76
CA LEU A 125 13.84 4.98 -11.04
C LEU A 125 13.24 3.62 -11.39
N LEU A 126 11.97 3.61 -11.76
CA LEU A 126 11.21 2.44 -12.15
C LEU A 126 10.73 2.62 -13.58
N ILE A 127 10.81 1.56 -14.38
CA ILE A 127 10.22 1.49 -15.70
C ILE A 127 9.62 0.11 -15.90
N GLY A 128 8.41 0.05 -16.43
CA GLY A 128 7.80 -1.24 -16.63
C GLY A 128 6.43 -1.21 -17.27
N ARG A 129 5.81 -2.38 -17.23
CA ARG A 129 4.42 -2.59 -17.60
C ARG A 129 3.70 -3.30 -16.45
N ARG A 130 2.47 -2.90 -16.19
CA ARG A 130 1.60 -3.46 -15.15
C ARG A 130 0.19 -3.60 -15.73
N ARG A 131 -0.31 -4.83 -15.89
CA ARG A 131 -1.69 -5.08 -16.34
C ARG A 131 -2.10 -4.29 -17.60
N GLY A 132 -1.23 -4.27 -18.60
CA GLY A 132 -1.44 -3.46 -19.81
C GLY A 132 -0.85 -2.05 -19.75
N ASP A 133 -0.83 -1.41 -18.58
CA ASP A 133 -0.34 -0.04 -18.43
C ASP A 133 1.19 -0.01 -18.53
N ARG A 134 1.73 0.84 -19.39
CA ARG A 134 3.16 1.16 -19.37
C ARG A 134 3.38 2.30 -18.39
N PHE A 135 4.45 2.26 -17.60
CA PHE A 135 4.72 3.32 -16.65
C PHE A 135 6.19 3.60 -16.46
N VAL A 136 6.46 4.84 -16.06
CA VAL A 136 7.75 5.30 -15.54
C VAL A 136 7.48 5.93 -14.18
N GLY A 137 8.27 5.55 -13.18
CA GLY A 137 8.14 6.03 -11.82
C GLY A 137 9.49 6.45 -11.25
N THR A 138 9.47 7.37 -10.30
CA THR A 138 10.64 7.71 -9.49
C THR A 138 10.20 7.95 -8.06
N ALA A 139 11.07 7.60 -7.12
CA ALA A 139 10.91 7.95 -5.73
C ALA A 139 12.24 8.41 -5.15
N ALA A 140 12.19 9.32 -4.19
CA ALA A 140 13.35 9.80 -3.49
C ALA A 140 13.03 10.13 -2.05
N SER A 141 14.02 10.01 -1.17
CA SER A 141 13.94 10.56 0.18
C SER A 141 15.27 11.15 0.62
N MET A 142 15.21 12.07 1.57
CA MET A 142 16.39 12.65 2.20
C MET A 142 16.08 13.12 3.61
N ARG A 143 17.11 13.35 4.42
CA ARG A 143 16.95 13.96 5.76
C ARG A 143 17.39 15.42 5.77
N ILE A 144 16.55 16.30 6.29
CA ILE A 144 16.81 17.73 6.45
C ILE A 144 16.43 18.15 7.88
N GLY A 145 17.39 18.66 8.66
CA GLY A 145 17.11 19.20 10.00
C GLY A 145 16.48 18.19 10.98
N GLY A 146 16.82 16.90 10.85
CA GLY A 146 16.24 15.82 11.67
C GLY A 146 14.96 15.21 11.08
N ALA A 147 14.25 15.95 10.24
CA ALA A 147 13.11 15.43 9.47
C ALA A 147 13.57 14.56 8.32
N GLU A 148 12.75 13.58 7.95
CA GLU A 148 12.82 12.89 6.67
C GLU A 148 11.74 13.49 5.74
N ILE A 149 12.08 13.64 4.46
CA ILE A 149 11.17 14.11 3.42
C ILE A 149 11.30 13.13 2.26
N HIS A 150 10.16 12.70 1.72
CA HIS A 150 10.09 11.83 0.56
C HIS A 150 9.10 12.34 -0.48
N GLY A 151 9.32 11.89 -1.70
CA GLY A 151 8.39 12.07 -2.80
C GLY A 151 8.43 10.91 -3.76
N GLU A 152 7.29 10.68 -4.40
CA GLU A 152 7.13 9.70 -5.47
C GLU A 152 6.34 10.33 -6.62
N LEU A 153 6.69 9.98 -7.84
CA LEU A 153 5.98 10.39 -9.05
C LEU A 153 5.95 9.23 -10.02
N ALA A 154 4.78 8.93 -10.57
CA ALA A 154 4.60 7.92 -11.60
C ALA A 154 3.70 8.42 -12.73
N SER A 155 4.08 8.14 -13.96
CA SER A 155 3.27 8.38 -15.15
C SER A 155 2.88 7.05 -15.79
N PHE A 156 1.60 6.89 -16.10
CA PHE A 156 1.03 5.68 -16.67
C PHE A 156 0.41 6.01 -18.02
N LYS A 157 0.73 5.21 -19.02
CA LYS A 157 0.05 5.21 -20.32
C LYS A 157 -0.87 4.01 -20.37
N THR A 158 -2.18 4.26 -20.39
CA THR A 158 -3.20 3.21 -20.27
C THR A 158 -3.85 2.88 -21.61
N PRO A 159 -3.79 1.63 -22.09
CA PRO A 159 -4.42 1.24 -23.35
C PRO A 159 -5.95 1.13 -23.26
N ALA A 160 -6.53 1.13 -22.05
CA ALA A 160 -7.95 0.89 -21.80
C ALA A 160 -8.88 2.08 -22.10
N THR A 161 -8.33 3.26 -22.38
CA THR A 161 -9.09 4.43 -22.82
C THR A 161 -8.81 4.69 -24.29
N GLU A 162 -9.84 4.89 -25.12
CA GLU A 162 -9.72 5.24 -26.55
C GLU A 162 -8.87 6.50 -26.85
N ARG A 163 -8.36 7.17 -25.81
CA ARG A 163 -7.55 8.40 -25.86
C ARG A 163 -6.06 8.26 -25.55
N ASP A 164 -5.53 7.05 -25.34
CA ASP A 164 -4.09 6.85 -25.12
C ASP A 164 -3.55 7.81 -24.03
N GLU A 165 -4.35 8.01 -22.97
CA GLU A 165 -4.17 9.08 -22.00
C GLU A 165 -3.02 8.79 -21.03
N VAL A 166 -2.28 9.84 -20.68
CA VAL A 166 -1.24 9.79 -19.65
C VAL A 166 -1.85 10.17 -18.31
N VAL A 167 -1.83 9.23 -17.36
CA VAL A 167 -2.35 9.43 -16.01
C VAL A 167 -1.19 9.52 -15.02
N LEU A 168 -1.23 10.50 -14.13
CA LEU A 168 -0.19 10.72 -13.13
C LEU A 168 -0.62 10.21 -11.74
N LYS A 169 0.33 9.67 -10.98
CA LYS A 169 0.24 9.49 -9.54
C LYS A 169 1.41 10.20 -8.88
N ALA A 170 1.18 10.82 -7.74
CA ALA A 170 2.22 11.48 -6.97
C ALA A 170 2.00 11.28 -5.48
N LEU A 171 3.10 11.24 -4.73
CA LEU A 171 3.12 11.27 -3.27
C LEU A 171 4.15 12.30 -2.84
N TRP A 172 3.82 13.08 -1.83
CA TRP A 172 4.78 13.90 -1.12
C TRP A 172 4.50 13.83 0.36
N GLY A 173 5.55 13.69 1.16
CA GLY A 173 5.40 13.55 2.59
C GLY A 173 6.72 13.67 3.33
N GLY A 174 6.62 13.44 4.63
CA GLY A 174 7.78 13.43 5.49
C GLY A 174 7.43 12.99 6.89
N SER A 175 8.48 12.80 7.68
CA SER A 175 8.36 12.34 9.05
C SER A 175 9.36 13.02 9.98
N TYR A 176 8.96 13.15 11.25
CA TYR A 176 9.82 13.67 12.29
C TYR A 176 9.64 12.86 13.57
N ALA A 177 10.76 12.47 14.19
CA ALA A 177 10.77 11.75 15.44
C ALA A 177 11.27 12.67 16.57
N TRP A 178 10.46 12.86 17.60
CA TRP A 178 10.88 13.50 18.84
C TRP A 178 11.32 12.44 19.85
N ASP A 179 12.46 12.73 20.49
CA ASP A 179 12.97 11.97 21.61
C ASP A 179 12.21 12.35 22.90
N THR A 180 11.03 11.75 23.04
CA THR A 180 10.20 11.85 24.25
C THR A 180 10.23 10.51 24.99
N GLN A 181 9.72 10.46 26.22
CA GLN A 181 9.59 9.19 26.93
C GLN A 181 8.66 8.24 26.13
N GLY A 182 9.26 7.22 25.53
CA GLY A 182 8.59 6.26 24.63
C GLY A 182 8.71 6.56 23.13
N GLY A 183 9.34 7.65 22.73
CA GLY A 183 9.50 8.08 21.34
C GLY A 183 8.18 8.50 20.69
N LEU A 184 8.19 9.62 19.96
CA LEU A 184 7.01 10.12 19.24
C LEU A 184 7.36 10.35 17.78
N LEU A 185 6.67 9.69 16.86
CA LEU A 185 6.85 9.82 15.42
C LEU A 185 5.61 10.47 14.81
N LEU A 186 5.79 11.61 14.12
CA LEU A 186 4.78 12.19 13.25
C LEU A 186 5.14 11.88 11.80
N VAL A 187 4.16 11.41 11.03
CA VAL A 187 4.22 11.26 9.58
C VAL A 187 3.09 12.08 8.96
N GLY A 188 3.39 12.80 7.89
CA GLY A 188 2.39 13.52 7.09
C GLY A 188 2.61 13.23 5.62
N GLU A 189 1.55 12.86 4.92
CA GLU A 189 1.59 12.52 3.50
C GLU A 189 0.41 13.09 2.72
N TYR A 190 0.67 13.46 1.48
CA TYR A 190 -0.32 13.86 0.49
C TYR A 190 -0.16 13.03 -0.76
N HIS A 191 -1.25 12.38 -1.18
CA HIS A 191 -1.29 11.51 -2.34
C HIS A 191 -2.25 12.06 -3.39
N PHE A 192 -1.78 12.04 -4.64
CA PHE A 192 -2.57 12.32 -5.83
C PHE A 192 -2.60 11.08 -6.73
N SER A 193 -3.79 10.73 -7.24
CA SER A 193 -3.94 9.75 -8.31
C SER A 193 -4.96 10.21 -9.33
N GLY A 194 -4.50 10.48 -10.56
CA GLY A 194 -5.37 10.82 -11.67
C GLY A 194 -6.34 9.70 -12.09
N PHE A 195 -6.16 8.49 -11.56
CA PHE A 195 -7.11 7.40 -11.77
C PHE A 195 -8.41 7.57 -10.97
N GLY A 196 -8.33 8.22 -9.81
CA GLY A 196 -9.49 8.44 -8.95
C GLY A 196 -10.58 9.28 -9.62
N VAL A 197 -11.79 9.17 -9.09
CA VAL A 197 -12.91 9.96 -9.58
C VAL A 197 -12.77 11.42 -9.16
N SER A 198 -13.12 12.34 -10.05
CA SER A 198 -13.17 13.78 -9.74
C SER A 198 -14.37 14.13 -8.87
N ASP A 199 -15.48 13.42 -9.08
CA ASP A 199 -16.72 13.52 -8.31
C ASP A 199 -17.10 12.13 -7.79
N ILE A 200 -17.25 12.01 -6.48
CA ILE A 200 -17.58 10.75 -5.82
C ILE A 200 -18.99 10.26 -6.13
N ALA A 201 -19.90 11.17 -6.51
CA ALA A 201 -21.25 10.82 -6.93
C ALA A 201 -21.26 9.98 -8.22
N GLU A 202 -20.21 10.09 -9.05
CA GLU A 202 -20.08 9.37 -10.32
C GLU A 202 -19.35 8.02 -10.18
N LEU A 203 -18.95 7.61 -8.97
CA LEU A 203 -18.14 6.41 -8.74
C LEU A 203 -18.74 5.13 -9.37
N ALA A 204 -20.06 4.96 -9.29
CA ALA A 204 -20.73 3.77 -9.80
C ALA A 204 -20.67 3.63 -11.33
N ALA A 205 -20.57 4.76 -12.05
CA ALA A 205 -20.46 4.79 -13.50
C ALA A 205 -19.01 4.86 -13.99
N ALA A 206 -18.05 5.07 -13.08
CA ALA A 206 -16.66 5.31 -13.44
C ALA A 206 -15.94 4.01 -13.88
N PRO A 207 -15.17 4.04 -14.99
CA PRO A 207 -14.25 2.95 -15.36
C PRO A 207 -13.23 2.61 -14.25
N TYR A 208 -13.04 3.53 -13.32
CA TYR A 208 -12.19 3.38 -12.14
C TYR A 208 -12.57 2.19 -11.25
N LEU A 209 -13.84 1.78 -11.22
CA LEU A 209 -14.30 0.69 -10.35
C LEU A 209 -13.54 -0.62 -10.63
N ALA A 210 -13.18 -0.90 -11.88
CA ALA A 210 -12.38 -2.08 -12.23
C ALA A 210 -10.94 -2.02 -11.67
N ARG A 211 -10.37 -0.82 -11.50
CA ARG A 211 -9.06 -0.63 -10.84
C ARG A 211 -9.17 -0.79 -9.33
N LEU A 212 -10.25 -0.31 -8.74
CA LEU A 212 -10.54 -0.49 -7.33
C LEU A 212 -10.70 -1.96 -6.97
N ILE A 213 -11.52 -2.71 -7.71
CA ILE A 213 -11.77 -4.14 -7.48
C ILE A 213 -10.49 -4.97 -7.63
N ARG A 214 -9.58 -4.59 -8.54
CA ARG A 214 -8.29 -5.27 -8.75
C ARG A 214 -7.21 -4.89 -7.73
N GLY A 215 -7.48 -3.95 -6.81
CA GLY A 215 -6.52 -3.49 -5.80
C GLY A 215 -5.44 -2.55 -6.34
N ASP A 216 -5.68 -1.87 -7.46
CA ASP A 216 -4.75 -0.91 -8.07
C ASP A 216 -4.87 0.50 -7.45
N ALA A 217 -5.88 0.70 -6.61
CA ALA A 217 -6.29 1.97 -6.05
C ALA A 217 -6.27 1.92 -4.53
N GLN A 218 -5.79 2.99 -3.91
CA GLN A 218 -5.72 3.15 -2.45
C GLN A 218 -6.80 4.11 -1.91
N ILE A 219 -7.36 4.94 -2.79
CA ILE A 219 -8.34 5.99 -2.48
C ILE A 219 -9.43 5.97 -3.56
N LEU A 220 -10.62 6.51 -3.29
CA LEU A 220 -11.69 6.58 -4.27
C LEU A 220 -11.54 7.85 -5.14
N GLY A 221 -11.31 8.98 -4.50
CA GLY A 221 -11.08 10.26 -5.15
C GLY A 221 -9.68 10.40 -5.72
N ARG A 222 -9.38 11.58 -6.26
CA ARG A 222 -8.04 11.88 -6.83
C ARG A 222 -7.03 12.33 -5.80
N HIS A 223 -7.47 12.82 -4.65
CA HIS A 223 -6.62 13.47 -3.67
C HIS A 223 -6.90 12.89 -2.28
N ALA A 224 -5.85 12.62 -1.51
CA ALA A 224 -5.97 12.28 -0.11
C ALA A 224 -4.79 12.84 0.67
N GLY A 225 -5.06 13.30 1.88
CA GLY A 225 -4.04 13.62 2.88
C GLY A 225 -4.13 12.66 4.04
N ALA A 226 -3.01 12.38 4.68
CA ALA A 226 -2.99 11.64 5.92
C ALA A 226 -1.94 12.14 6.88
N VAL A 227 -2.28 12.11 8.17
CA VAL A 227 -1.37 12.43 9.28
C VAL A 227 -1.41 11.27 10.26
N GLN A 228 -0.25 10.77 10.65
CA GLN A 228 -0.13 9.69 11.63
C GLN A 228 0.81 10.10 12.76
N LEU A 229 0.36 9.89 13.99
CA LEU A 229 1.15 10.03 15.20
C LEU A 229 1.30 8.66 15.86
N SER A 230 2.55 8.23 16.06
CA SER A 230 2.88 6.92 16.64
C SER A 230 3.77 7.10 17.87
N GLN A 231 3.43 6.42 18.96
CA GLN A 231 4.17 6.47 20.22
C GLN A 231 4.48 5.06 20.70
N GLY A 232 5.66 4.86 21.31
CA GLY A 232 6.00 3.59 21.95
C GLY A 232 6.26 2.46 20.96
N ILE A 233 6.71 2.78 19.73
CA ILE A 233 6.89 1.82 18.62
C ILE A 233 7.79 0.64 19.01
N THR A 234 8.79 0.88 19.86
CA THR A 234 9.72 -0.14 20.36
C THR A 234 9.34 -0.71 21.74
N GLY A 235 8.20 -0.30 22.28
CA GLY A 235 7.71 -0.73 23.59
C GLY A 235 6.71 -1.88 23.49
N THR A 236 6.21 -2.33 24.64
CA THR A 236 5.20 -3.40 24.72
C THR A 236 3.78 -2.91 24.42
N VAL A 237 3.56 -1.58 24.40
CA VAL A 237 2.25 -0.99 24.09
C VAL A 237 2.36 0.12 23.03
N PRO A 238 2.66 -0.21 21.76
CA PRO A 238 2.61 0.76 20.67
C PRO A 238 1.22 1.36 20.50
N ARG A 239 1.18 2.67 20.20
CA ARG A 239 -0.07 3.43 20.02
C ARG A 239 0.02 4.26 18.77
N THR A 240 -1.05 4.28 18.00
CA THR A 240 -1.13 5.02 16.75
C THR A 240 -2.44 5.78 16.68
N LEU A 241 -2.36 7.06 16.34
CA LEU A 241 -3.50 7.90 15.94
C LEU A 241 -3.27 8.34 14.50
N SER A 242 -4.18 7.99 13.60
CA SER A 242 -4.10 8.35 12.18
C SER A 242 -5.33 9.12 11.76
N TRP A 243 -5.17 10.15 10.94
CA TRP A 243 -6.23 10.90 10.33
C TRP A 243 -6.04 10.88 8.82
N LEU A 244 -6.94 10.18 8.12
CA LEU A 244 -7.06 10.19 6.67
C LEU A 244 -8.16 11.18 6.29
N PHE A 245 -7.93 12.03 5.29
CA PHE A 245 -8.92 12.99 4.84
C PHE A 245 -8.88 13.24 3.33
N SER A 246 -10.04 13.53 2.75
CA SER A 246 -10.17 14.03 1.40
C SER A 246 -10.17 15.56 1.44
N PRO A 247 -9.20 16.23 0.81
CA PRO A 247 -9.17 17.69 0.75
C PRO A 247 -10.25 18.26 -0.18
N ILE A 248 -10.94 17.42 -0.95
CA ILE A 248 -11.93 17.85 -1.96
C ILE A 248 -13.30 18.03 -1.34
N ASP A 249 -13.76 17.06 -0.55
CA ASP A 249 -15.10 17.08 0.06
C ASP A 249 -15.05 17.27 1.59
N GLY A 250 -13.86 17.37 2.17
CA GLY A 250 -13.64 17.56 3.60
C GLY A 250 -14.00 16.35 4.46
N SER A 251 -14.34 15.20 3.88
CA SER A 251 -14.58 13.96 4.61
C SER A 251 -13.28 13.29 5.06
N GLY A 252 -13.36 12.33 5.97
CA GLY A 252 -12.19 11.61 6.44
C GLY A 252 -12.50 10.47 7.40
N VAL A 253 -11.45 9.83 7.89
CA VAL A 253 -11.50 8.79 8.91
C VAL A 253 -10.42 9.07 9.94
N LEU A 254 -10.83 9.19 11.20
CA LEU A 254 -9.91 9.16 12.33
C LEU A 254 -9.80 7.72 12.83
N THR A 255 -8.59 7.20 12.93
CA THR A 255 -8.31 5.84 13.38
C THR A 255 -7.41 5.89 14.61
N GLY A 256 -7.84 5.25 15.69
CA GLY A 256 -7.01 5.00 16.87
C GLY A 256 -6.69 3.52 16.96
N ALA A 257 -5.43 3.17 17.22
CA ALA A 257 -4.99 1.80 17.41
C ALA A 257 -4.05 1.68 18.60
N VAL A 258 -4.21 0.61 19.37
CA VAL A 258 -3.31 0.21 20.45
C VAL A 258 -2.99 -1.26 20.28
N THR A 259 -1.71 -1.58 20.28
CA THR A 259 -1.21 -2.95 20.25
C THR A 259 -0.57 -3.26 21.59
N TRP A 260 -0.87 -4.42 22.16
CA TRP A 260 -0.27 -4.92 23.39
C TRP A 260 0.51 -6.20 23.06
N ILE A 261 1.82 -6.12 23.15
CA ILE A 261 2.74 -7.22 22.92
C ILE A 261 3.02 -7.86 24.27
N PHE A 262 2.43 -9.04 24.52
CA PHE A 262 2.60 -9.76 25.78
C PHE A 262 3.92 -10.54 25.79
N SER A 263 4.27 -11.13 24.65
CA SER A 263 5.49 -11.89 24.41
C SER A 263 5.69 -12.04 22.90
N ASP A 264 6.77 -12.70 22.51
CA ASP A 264 7.04 -13.06 21.12
C ASP A 264 5.99 -14.05 20.54
N ALA A 265 5.12 -14.60 21.37
CA ALA A 265 4.10 -15.59 20.97
C ALA A 265 2.67 -15.03 20.97
N LEU A 266 2.42 -13.86 21.57
CA LEU A 266 1.07 -13.35 21.77
C LEU A 266 1.00 -11.82 21.69
N THR A 267 0.13 -11.36 20.79
CA THR A 267 -0.20 -9.94 20.61
C THR A 267 -1.72 -9.73 20.65
N LEU A 268 -2.18 -8.66 21.31
CA LEU A 268 -3.56 -8.17 21.25
C LEU A 268 -3.56 -6.78 20.61
N ALA A 269 -4.30 -6.60 19.52
CA ALA A 269 -4.50 -5.30 18.90
C ALA A 269 -5.97 -4.88 19.00
N ALA A 270 -6.20 -3.61 19.32
CA ALA A 270 -7.51 -2.99 19.29
C ALA A 270 -7.44 -1.72 18.43
N SER A 271 -8.34 -1.60 17.45
CA SER A 271 -8.46 -0.42 16.61
C SER A 271 -9.90 0.06 16.53
N ALA A 272 -10.07 1.35 16.34
CA ALA A 272 -11.36 2.01 16.19
C ALA A 272 -11.32 3.04 15.07
N TYR A 273 -12.38 3.07 14.27
CA TYR A 273 -12.51 3.88 13.07
C TYR A 273 -13.70 4.82 13.23
N TRP A 274 -13.44 6.12 13.06
CA TRP A 274 -14.42 7.18 13.13
C TRP A 274 -14.46 7.94 11.80
N PRO A 275 -15.19 7.40 10.79
CA PRO A 275 -15.46 8.13 9.56
C PRO A 275 -16.38 9.32 9.81
N TYR A 276 -16.16 10.38 9.04
CA TYR A 276 -16.98 11.58 9.01
C TYR A 276 -17.05 12.15 7.59
N GLY A 277 -18.13 12.88 7.29
CA GLY A 277 -18.40 13.41 5.95
C GLY A 277 -19.89 13.45 5.65
N GLU A 278 -20.24 13.94 4.47
CA GLU A 278 -21.62 13.95 4.01
C GLU A 278 -22.10 12.52 3.72
N ARG A 279 -23.18 12.11 4.42
CA ARG A 279 -23.75 10.76 4.29
C ARG A 279 -24.30 10.52 2.89
N PRO A 280 -24.28 9.28 2.36
CA PRO A 280 -24.89 8.96 1.08
C PRO A 280 -26.39 9.29 1.06
N SER A 281 -26.89 9.56 -0.14
CA SER A 281 -28.32 9.72 -0.41
C SER A 281 -28.78 8.56 -1.28
N GLY A 282 -29.49 7.60 -0.69
CA GLY A 282 -29.79 6.34 -1.38
C GLY A 282 -28.50 5.57 -1.72
N ALA A 283 -28.33 5.20 -2.99
CA ALA A 283 -27.14 4.50 -3.49
C ALA A 283 -25.99 5.43 -3.91
N VAL A 284 -26.17 6.76 -3.82
CA VAL A 284 -25.19 7.74 -4.29
C VAL A 284 -24.34 8.21 -3.12
N LEU A 285 -23.02 8.04 -3.24
CA LEU A 285 -22.05 8.62 -2.30
C LEU A 285 -22.02 10.14 -2.48
N ARG A 286 -22.03 10.88 -1.38
CA ARG A 286 -21.90 12.35 -1.37
C ARG A 286 -20.55 12.83 -0.85
N SER A 287 -19.83 11.95 -0.17
CA SER A 287 -18.43 12.15 0.17
C SER A 287 -17.71 10.81 0.22
N GLU A 288 -16.39 10.84 0.04
CA GLU A 288 -15.51 9.68 -0.04
C GLU A 288 -15.59 8.81 1.22
N TYR A 289 -15.62 9.42 2.40
CA TYR A 289 -15.62 8.70 3.67
C TYR A 289 -16.94 8.79 4.45
N GLY A 290 -17.91 9.62 4.05
CA GLY A 290 -19.16 9.84 4.80
C GLY A 290 -20.15 8.67 4.78
N GLY A 291 -19.95 7.67 3.92
CA GLY A 291 -20.70 6.41 3.91
C GLY A 291 -20.19 5.37 4.91
N GLY A 292 -19.02 5.58 5.52
CA GLY A 292 -18.44 4.65 6.47
C GLY A 292 -19.23 4.58 7.78
N ALA A 293 -19.37 3.37 8.32
CA ALA A 293 -19.87 3.18 9.68
C ALA A 293 -18.72 3.32 10.68
N LYS A 294 -19.03 3.84 11.88
CA LYS A 294 -18.11 3.72 13.02
C LYS A 294 -17.94 2.24 13.33
N SER A 295 -16.70 1.79 13.46
CA SER A 295 -16.39 0.39 13.67
C SER A 295 -15.20 0.25 14.62
N GLY A 296 -15.02 -0.96 15.14
CA GLY A 296 -13.84 -1.35 15.89
C GLY A 296 -13.46 -2.77 15.55
N LEU A 297 -12.17 -3.06 15.70
CA LEU A 297 -11.61 -4.39 15.51
C LEU A 297 -10.78 -4.74 16.74
N ILE A 298 -10.95 -5.96 17.22
CA ILE A 298 -10.07 -6.58 18.21
C ILE A 298 -9.48 -7.81 17.55
N GLN A 299 -8.15 -7.90 17.56
CA GLN A 299 -7.39 -9.00 16.98
C GLN A 299 -6.46 -9.60 18.03
N ILE A 300 -6.46 -10.92 18.12
CA ILE A 300 -5.53 -11.69 18.95
C ILE A 300 -4.69 -12.52 17.98
N SER A 301 -3.37 -12.30 18.00
CA SER A 301 -2.41 -12.99 17.14
C SER A 301 -1.56 -13.94 17.98
N PHE A 302 -1.43 -15.18 17.53
CA PHE A 302 -0.53 -16.19 18.10
C PHE A 302 0.58 -16.52 17.10
N TYR A 303 1.82 -16.54 17.56
CA TYR A 303 3.00 -16.82 16.73
C TYR A 303 3.66 -18.12 17.17
N TYR A 304 4.12 -18.92 16.20
CA TYR A 304 4.69 -20.26 16.39
C TYR A 304 5.87 -20.53 15.45
#